data_AF-A0A147BBX2-F1
#
_entry.id   AF-A0A147BBX2-F1
#
_cell.length_a   1.000
_cell.length_b   1.000
_cell.length_c   1.000
_cell.angle_alpha   90.00
_cell.angle_beta   90.00
_cell.angle_gamma   90.00
#
_symmetry.space_group_name_H-M   'P 1'
#
loop_
_entity.id
_entity.type
_entity.pdbx_description
1 polymer ?
#
loop_
_entity_poly.entity_id
_entity_poly.type
_entity_poly.pdbx_seq_one_letter_code
_entity_poly.pdbx_strand_id
1 'polypeptide(L)'
;IITARMMGKSESVLITFEGTYIPYHILYHRAEYRCRPHRPRAPLCYACLRIGHRSEVCTLKNHIALSENCCADITTLSDEEHRCSPFCHNCSGDHPLHPKTALRATRRMPRSDREHTTAV
;
A
#
# COMPACT_ATOMS: atom_id res chain seq x y z
N ILE A 1 27.94 -0.94 -12.76
CA ILE A 1 26.64 -1.58 -13.03
C ILE A 1 26.93 -2.90 -13.73
N ILE A 2 26.43 -4.01 -13.19
CA ILE A 2 26.65 -5.36 -13.72
C ILE A 2 25.63 -5.64 -14.82
N THR A 3 24.35 -5.40 -14.53
CA THR A 3 23.25 -5.58 -15.48
C THR A 3 22.15 -4.54 -15.23
N ALA A 4 21.39 -4.25 -16.29
CA ALA A 4 20.17 -3.46 -16.22
C ALA A 4 19.10 -4.10 -17.09
N ARG A 5 17.86 -4.22 -16.59
CA ARG A 5 16.73 -4.77 -17.35
C ARG A 5 15.42 -4.07 -17.02
N MET A 6 14.52 -3.99 -18.01
CA MET A 6 13.18 -3.41 -17.82
C MET A 6 12.34 -4.25 -16.85
N MET A 7 11.52 -3.58 -16.02
CA MET A 7 10.49 -4.22 -15.21
C MET A 7 9.20 -4.38 -16.03
N GLY A 8 9.11 -5.49 -16.76
CA GLY A 8 7.94 -5.78 -17.61
C GLY A 8 7.73 -4.68 -18.66
N LYS A 9 6.48 -4.20 -18.80
CA LYS A 9 6.10 -3.13 -19.74
C LYS A 9 6.12 -1.73 -19.10
N SER A 10 6.67 -1.58 -17.91
CA SER A 10 6.73 -0.29 -17.22
C SER A 10 7.97 0.51 -17.66
N GLU A 11 8.00 1.80 -17.34
CA GLU A 11 9.18 2.66 -17.50
C GLU A 11 10.25 2.44 -16.41
N SER A 12 10.06 1.45 -15.53
CA SER A 12 10.99 1.14 -14.44
C SER A 12 12.06 0.14 -14.87
N VAL A 13 13.28 0.30 -14.36
CA VAL A 13 14.45 -0.55 -14.65
C VAL A 13 14.99 -1.16 -13.35
N LEU A 14 15.32 -2.44 -13.39
CA LEU A 14 16.10 -3.12 -12.36
C LEU A 14 17.58 -3.00 -12.72
N ILE A 15 18.36 -2.40 -11.82
CA ILE A 15 19.80 -2.22 -11.97
C ILE A 15 20.51 -3.06 -10.92
N THR A 16 21.41 -3.93 -11.37
CA THR A 16 22.30 -4.70 -10.50
C THR A 16 23.67 -4.04 -10.50
N PHE A 17 24.22 -3.82 -9.31
CA PHE A 17 25.55 -3.26 -9.10
C PHE A 17 26.31 -4.14 -8.10
N GLU A 18 27.62 -3.96 -8.05
CA GLU A 18 28.48 -4.69 -7.13
C GLU A 18 28.40 -4.10 -5.73
N GLY A 19 28.24 -4.95 -4.72
CA GLY A 19 28.18 -4.56 -3.30
C GLY A 19 26.85 -4.91 -2.63
N THR A 20 26.83 -4.77 -1.31
CA THR A 20 25.69 -5.11 -0.44
C THR A 20 24.88 -3.88 0.02
N TYR A 21 25.35 -2.67 -0.29
CA TYR A 21 24.74 -1.41 0.11
C TYR A 21 24.26 -0.62 -1.11
N ILE A 22 23.15 0.09 -0.95
CA ILE A 22 22.64 0.99 -1.99
C ILE A 22 23.61 2.18 -2.13
N PRO A 23 24.25 2.40 -3.29
CA PRO A 23 25.12 3.54 -3.52
C PRO A 23 24.29 4.85 -3.48
N TYR A 24 24.94 5.98 -3.19
CA TYR A 24 24.24 7.27 -3.16
C TYR A 24 23.90 7.78 -4.58
N HIS A 25 24.80 7.55 -5.54
CA HIS A 25 24.60 7.82 -6.96
C HIS A 25 25.03 6.62 -7.80
N ILE A 26 24.39 6.45 -8.95
CA ILE A 26 24.81 5.51 -10.00
C ILE A 26 24.97 6.24 -11.32
N LEU A 27 25.96 5.82 -12.11
CA LEU A 27 26.10 6.25 -13.49
C LEU A 27 25.44 5.22 -14.40
N TYR A 28 24.34 5.58 -15.05
CA TYR A 28 23.62 4.74 -16.01
C TYR A 28 23.45 5.49 -17.32
N HIS A 29 23.84 4.86 -18.44
CA HIS A 29 23.74 5.46 -19.78
C HIS A 29 24.29 6.90 -19.88
N ARG A 30 25.46 7.15 -19.25
CA ARG A 30 26.15 8.45 -19.19
C ARG A 30 25.42 9.54 -18.40
N ALA A 31 24.36 9.21 -17.67
CA ALA A 31 23.69 10.12 -16.74
C ALA A 31 23.86 9.63 -15.29
N GLU A 32 24.07 10.58 -14.38
CA GLU A 32 24.15 10.32 -12.95
C GLU A 32 22.75 10.35 -12.34
N TYR A 33 22.40 9.31 -11.58
CA TYR A 33 21.12 9.19 -10.90
C TYR A 33 21.33 9.02 -9.41
N ARG A 34 20.62 9.83 -8.62
CA ARG A 34 20.59 9.66 -7.16
C ARG A 34 19.70 8.49 -6.78
N CYS A 35 20.26 7.53 -6.07
CA CYS A 35 19.51 6.40 -5.56
C CYS A 35 18.84 6.78 -4.24
N ARG A 36 17.58 6.36 -4.09
CA ARG A 36 16.84 6.44 -2.83
C ARG A 36 16.32 5.05 -2.50
N PRO A 37 16.44 4.58 -1.25
CA PRO A 37 15.83 3.33 -0.85
C PRO A 37 14.34 3.33 -1.19
N HIS A 38 13.89 2.27 -1.87
CA HIS A 38 12.48 2.11 -2.17
C HIS A 38 11.72 2.01 -0.84
N ARG A 39 10.78 2.92 -0.62
CA ARG A 39 9.83 2.84 0.51
C ARG A 39 8.53 2.26 -0.02
N PRO A 40 8.27 0.95 0.17
CA PRO A 40 7.03 0.36 -0.28
C PRO A 40 5.88 1.06 0.44
N ARG A 41 4.97 1.64 -0.35
CA ARG A 41 3.70 2.09 0.20
C ARG A 41 2.82 0.86 0.32
N ALA A 42 2.25 0.65 1.50
CA ALA A 42 1.28 -0.42 1.67
C ALA A 42 0.13 -0.18 0.65
N PRO A 43 -0.18 -1.16 -0.21
CA PRO A 43 -1.20 -0.97 -1.23
C PRO A 43 -2.55 -0.73 -0.57
N LEU A 44 -3.26 0.29 -1.05
CA LEU A 44 -4.66 0.50 -0.72
C LEU A 44 -5.50 -0.35 -1.68
N CYS A 45 -6.35 -1.21 -1.14
CA CYS A 45 -7.35 -1.89 -1.94
C CYS A 45 -8.48 -0.91 -2.27
N TYR A 46 -8.77 -0.67 -3.54
CA TYR A 46 -9.88 0.20 -3.93
C TYR A 46 -11.24 -0.50 -3.90
N ALA A 47 -11.28 -1.83 -3.72
CA ALA A 47 -12.52 -2.58 -3.57
C ALA A 47 -13.06 -2.52 -2.13
N CYS A 48 -12.21 -2.77 -1.13
CA CYS A 48 -12.61 -2.78 0.28
C CYS A 48 -11.99 -1.66 1.12
N LEU A 49 -11.25 -0.72 0.50
CA LEU A 49 -10.61 0.43 1.14
C LEU A 49 -9.65 0.10 2.31
N ARG A 50 -9.27 -1.17 2.49
CA ARG A 50 -8.30 -1.62 3.50
C ARG A 50 -6.87 -1.60 2.94
N ILE A 51 -5.92 -1.37 3.83
CA ILE A 51 -4.48 -1.40 3.51
C ILE A 51 -3.94 -2.83 3.58
N GLY A 52 -2.99 -3.18 2.71
CA GLY A 52 -2.21 -4.42 2.79
C GLY A 52 -2.36 -5.34 1.59
N HIS A 53 -3.33 -5.09 0.71
CA HIS A 53 -3.53 -5.86 -0.52
C HIS A 53 -4.00 -4.98 -1.68
N ARG A 54 -3.87 -5.50 -2.91
CA ARG A 54 -4.38 -4.85 -4.12
C ARG A 54 -5.80 -5.32 -4.43
N SER A 55 -6.56 -4.51 -5.15
CA SER A 55 -7.94 -4.85 -5.57
C SER A 55 -8.05 -6.16 -6.35
N GLU A 56 -7.00 -6.56 -7.06
CA GLU A 56 -6.94 -7.79 -7.86
C GLU A 56 -6.95 -9.07 -7.01
N VAL A 57 -6.39 -9.01 -5.79
CA VAL A 57 -6.30 -10.15 -4.86
C VAL A 57 -7.27 -10.00 -3.69
N CYS A 58 -8.22 -9.07 -3.78
CA CYS A 58 -9.18 -8.80 -2.73
C CYS A 58 -10.23 -9.92 -2.67
N THR A 59 -10.29 -10.64 -1.56
CA THR A 59 -11.32 -11.65 -1.29
C THR A 59 -12.70 -11.04 -1.03
N LEU A 60 -12.75 -9.74 -0.72
CA LEU A 60 -13.97 -9.00 -0.37
C LEU A 60 -14.58 -8.23 -1.56
N LYS A 61 -14.01 -8.38 -2.77
CA LYS A 61 -14.37 -7.61 -3.97
C LYS A 61 -15.87 -7.66 -4.32
N ASN A 62 -16.54 -8.76 -3.98
CA ASN A 62 -17.96 -9.00 -4.28
C ASN A 62 -18.87 -8.90 -3.05
N HIS A 63 -18.31 -8.66 -1.85
CA HIS A 63 -19.04 -8.81 -0.59
C HIS A 63 -19.21 -7.49 0.17
N ILE A 64 -18.50 -6.43 -0.22
CA ILE A 64 -18.50 -5.18 0.50
C ILE A 64 -18.68 -4.03 -0.49
N ALA A 65 -19.88 -3.44 -0.52
CA ALA A 65 -19.94 -2.01 -0.76
C ALA A 65 -19.61 -1.36 0.59
N LEU A 66 -18.55 -0.57 0.70
CA LEU A 66 -18.43 0.34 1.84
C LEU A 66 -19.22 1.56 1.43
N SER A 67 -20.31 1.85 2.14
CA SER A 67 -20.97 3.13 1.95
C SER A 67 -19.94 4.23 2.28
N GLU A 68 -19.86 5.26 1.44
CA GLU A 68 -18.86 6.34 1.57
C GLU A 68 -18.91 7.05 2.95
N ASN A 69 -20.01 6.86 3.67
CA ASN A 69 -20.31 7.52 4.94
C ASN A 69 -20.25 6.56 6.15
N CYS A 70 -20.18 5.25 5.94
CA CYS A 70 -20.25 4.28 7.03
C CYS A 70 -19.44 3.02 6.75
N CYS A 71 -18.52 2.73 7.68
CA CYS A 71 -17.56 1.63 7.61
C CYS A 71 -18.07 0.31 8.18
N ALA A 72 -19.38 0.19 8.38
CA ALA A 72 -20.02 -1.07 8.71
C ALA A 72 -20.00 -2.00 7.49
N ASP A 73 -19.74 -3.29 7.70
CA ASP A 73 -19.89 -4.30 6.66
C ASP A 73 -21.39 -4.35 6.27
N ILE A 74 -21.71 -4.05 5.01
CA ILE A 74 -23.10 -3.93 4.52
C ILE A 74 -23.93 -5.20 4.71
N THR A 75 -23.28 -6.35 4.94
CA THR A 75 -23.93 -7.63 5.24
C THR A 75 -24.84 -7.62 6.48
N THR A 76 -24.80 -6.58 7.33
CA THR A 76 -25.64 -6.45 8.52
C THR A 76 -26.59 -5.24 8.50
N LEU A 77 -26.74 -4.54 7.38
CA LEU A 77 -27.66 -3.40 7.33
C LEU A 77 -29.10 -3.88 7.12
N SER A 78 -29.85 -4.01 8.21
CA SER A 78 -31.31 -3.84 8.16
C SER A 78 -31.62 -2.38 7.88
N ASP A 79 -32.70 -2.09 7.14
CA ASP A 79 -33.17 -0.74 6.72
C ASP A 79 -33.55 0.23 7.87
N GLU A 80 -33.16 -0.06 9.11
CA GLU A 80 -33.31 0.83 10.26
C GLU A 80 -32.20 1.89 10.20
N GLU A 81 -32.58 3.17 10.27
CA GLU A 81 -31.71 4.36 10.18
C GLU A 81 -30.38 4.18 10.91
N HIS A 82 -29.32 3.85 10.17
CA HIS A 82 -28.01 3.60 10.76
C HIS A 82 -27.34 4.91 11.16
N ARG A 83 -27.48 5.29 12.43
CA ARG A 83 -26.81 6.43 13.07
C ARG A 83 -25.33 6.10 13.36
N CYS A 84 -24.56 5.67 12.35
CA CYS A 84 -23.15 5.38 12.57
C CYS A 84 -22.31 6.66 12.72
N SER A 85 -21.43 6.63 13.72
CA SER A 85 -20.30 7.55 13.77
C SER A 85 -19.30 7.16 12.68
N PRO A 86 -18.81 8.11 11.86
CA PRO A 86 -17.81 7.81 10.84
C PRO A 86 -16.49 7.41 11.49
N PHE A 87 -16.06 6.15 11.32
CA PHE A 87 -14.81 5.61 11.86
C PHE A 87 -13.92 5.02 10.76
N CYS A 88 -12.61 5.27 10.81
CA CYS A 88 -11.67 4.76 9.80
C CYS A 88 -10.94 3.50 10.24
N HIS A 89 -11.20 2.36 9.58
CA HIS A 89 -10.50 1.09 9.84
C HIS A 89 -8.97 1.13 9.66
N ASN A 90 -8.43 2.10 8.92
CA ASN A 90 -7.00 2.18 8.62
C ASN A 90 -6.19 3.01 9.62
N CYS A 91 -6.81 3.94 10.35
CA CYS A 91 -6.13 4.81 11.31
C CYS A 91 -6.85 4.92 12.66
N SER A 92 -7.98 4.25 12.80
CA SER A 92 -8.87 4.29 13.96
C SER A 92 -9.34 5.69 14.36
N GLY A 93 -9.39 6.63 13.41
CA GLY A 93 -9.84 8.00 13.64
C GLY A 93 -11.31 8.22 13.31
N ASP A 94 -11.90 9.25 13.92
CA ASP A 94 -13.29 9.69 13.71
C ASP A 94 -13.44 10.47 12.39
N HIS A 95 -13.28 9.76 11.28
CA HIS A 95 -13.56 10.28 9.96
C HIS A 95 -14.00 9.16 9.01
N PRO A 96 -14.78 9.46 7.96
CA PRO A 96 -15.19 8.46 6.99
C PRO A 96 -13.96 7.88 6.27
N LEU A 97 -14.05 6.62 5.87
CA LEU A 97 -13.01 5.94 5.12
C LEU A 97 -13.08 6.39 3.67
N HIS A 98 -12.26 7.39 3.33
CA HIS A 98 -12.15 7.92 1.98
C HIS A 98 -10.79 7.54 1.37
N PRO A 99 -10.70 7.24 0.07
CA PRO A 99 -9.42 6.87 -0.56
C PRO A 99 -8.30 7.88 -0.29
N LYS A 100 -8.62 9.19 -0.26
CA LYS A 100 -7.66 10.26 0.08
C LYS A 100 -7.14 10.20 1.53
N THR A 101 -7.98 9.87 2.51
CA THR A 101 -7.57 9.76 3.92
C THR A 101 -6.83 8.44 4.17
N ALA A 102 -7.26 7.34 3.54
CA ALA A 102 -6.55 6.07 3.57
C ALA A 102 -5.12 6.18 3.00
N LEU A 103 -4.94 6.96 1.93
CA LEU A 103 -3.60 7.27 1.37
C LEU A 103 -2.72 8.12 2.29
N ARG A 104 -3.27 8.82 3.30
CA ARG A 104 -2.49 9.48 4.35
C ARG A 104 -2.07 8.49 5.43
N ALA A 105 -2.94 7.53 5.78
CA ALA A 105 -2.61 6.46 6.72
C ALA A 105 -1.45 5.57 6.20
N THR A 106 -1.43 5.22 4.91
CA THR A 106 -0.32 4.45 4.30
C THR A 106 1.04 5.17 4.33
N ARG A 107 1.07 6.50 4.48
CA ARG A 107 2.31 7.27 4.62
C ARG A 107 2.87 7.27 6.04
N ARG A 108 2.03 6.99 7.03
CA ARG A 108 2.36 7.03 8.46
C ARG A 108 2.58 5.66 9.08
N MET A 109 2.30 4.57 8.35
CA MET A 109 2.51 3.23 8.90
C MET A 109 3.99 3.05 9.28
N PRO A 110 4.29 2.77 10.56
CA PRO A 110 5.63 2.37 10.96
C PRO A 110 5.99 1.09 10.20
N ARG A 111 7.29 0.87 10.00
CA ARG A 111 7.78 -0.42 9.50
C ARG A 111 7.13 -1.50 10.35
N SER A 112 6.35 -2.39 9.73
CA SER A 112 6.14 -3.71 10.32
C SER A 112 7.53 -4.31 10.38
N ASP A 113 8.07 -4.44 11.58
CA ASP A 113 9.23 -5.26 11.82
C ASP A 113 8.82 -6.65 11.36
N ARG A 114 9.37 -7.05 10.20
CA ARG A 114 9.39 -8.46 9.83
C ARG A 114 10.26 -9.13 10.86
N GLU A 115 9.64 -9.63 11.92
CA GLU A 115 10.21 -10.69 12.75
C GLU A 115 10.62 -11.79 11.77
N HIS A 116 11.92 -11.85 11.48
CA HIS A 116 12.51 -13.02 10.88
C HIS A 116 12.50 -14.07 11.98
N THR A 117 11.48 -14.92 11.98
CA THR A 117 11.53 -16.18 12.70
C THR A 117 12.68 -16.98 12.08
N THR A 118 13.85 -16.89 12.71
CA THR A 118 14.92 -17.87 12.55
C THR A 118 14.39 -19.19 13.10
N ALA A 119 13.92 -20.06 12.20
CA ALA A 119 13.84 -21.47 12.49
C ALA A 119 15.28 -22.01 12.51
N VAL A 120 15.74 -22.42 13.69
CA VAL A 120 16.87 -23.32 13.90
C VAL A 120 16.29 -24.63 14.37
#